data_AF-A0A2C5YDC8-F1
#
_entry.id   AF-A0A2C5YDC8-F1
#
_cell.length_a   1.000
_cell.length_b   1.000
_cell.length_c   1.000
_cell.angle_alpha   90.00
_cell.angle_beta   90.00
_cell.angle_gamma   90.00
#
_symmetry.space_group_name_H-M   'P 1'
#
loop_
_entity.id
_entity.type
_entity.pdbx_description
1 polymer ?
#
loop_
_entity_poly.entity_id
_entity_poly.type
_entity_poly.pdbx_seq_one_letter_code
_entity_poly.pdbx_strand_id
1 'polypeptide(L)'
;MSAPQSEAFKKAVVDSKKLTSKPGHDDLLDLYALYKVSIGEDIAKAPAPGILDIKGKAKKNAWQKVLDDGVTTPEQAQQNYVAKVEEMKNKYGYDENKIPEAVGST
;
A
#
# COMPACT_ATOMS: atom_id res chain seq x y z
N MET A 1 -1.48 3.53 -19.25
CA MET A 1 -2.34 2.36 -19.05
C MET A 1 -1.94 1.74 -17.73
N SER A 2 -2.87 1.52 -16.81
CA SER A 2 -2.57 0.89 -15.52
C SER A 2 -2.08 -0.54 -15.74
N ALA A 3 -1.16 -1.00 -14.90
CA ALA A 3 -0.60 -2.34 -14.99
C ALA A 3 -1.67 -3.43 -14.74
N PRO A 4 -1.55 -4.61 -15.35
CA PRO A 4 -2.43 -5.74 -15.07
C PRO A 4 -2.30 -6.15 -13.60
N GLN A 5 -3.43 -6.16 -12.89
CA GLN A 5 -3.51 -6.51 -11.47
C GLN A 5 -3.92 -7.98 -11.29
N SER A 6 -3.09 -8.75 -10.60
CA SER A 6 -3.40 -10.12 -10.20
C SER A 6 -4.62 -10.18 -9.26
N GLU A 7 -5.34 -11.30 -9.30
CA GLU A 7 -6.47 -11.54 -8.40
C GLU A 7 -6.03 -11.58 -6.93
N ALA A 8 -4.86 -12.16 -6.66
CA ALA A 8 -4.25 -12.17 -5.32
C ALA A 8 -4.03 -10.75 -4.79
N PHE A 9 -3.52 -9.83 -5.62
CA PHE A 9 -3.35 -8.43 -5.24
C PHE A 9 -4.70 -7.75 -4.96
N LYS A 10 -5.69 -7.90 -5.85
CA LYS A 10 -7.02 -7.32 -5.65
C LYS A 10 -7.64 -7.81 -4.34
N LYS A 11 -7.50 -9.11 -4.03
CA LYS A 11 -7.94 -9.68 -2.78
C LYS A 11 -7.17 -9.09 -1.59
N ALA A 12 -5.84 -9.00 -1.67
CA ALA A 12 -5.03 -8.39 -0.61
C ALA A 12 -5.41 -6.92 -0.34
N VAL A 13 -5.74 -6.14 -1.38
CA VAL A 13 -6.21 -4.75 -1.24
C VAL A 13 -7.54 -4.67 -0.48
N VAL A 14 -8.43 -5.65 -0.67
CA VAL A 14 -9.66 -5.75 0.10
C VAL A 14 -9.37 -6.20 1.52
N ASP A 15 -8.55 -7.25 1.67
CA ASP A 15 -8.21 -7.85 2.94
C ASP A 15 -7.48 -6.88 3.88
N SER A 16 -6.62 -5.99 3.34
CA SER A 16 -5.92 -4.96 4.12
C SER A 16 -6.87 -3.96 4.79
N LYS A 17 -8.08 -3.79 4.24
CA LYS A 17 -9.14 -2.97 4.84
C LYS A 17 -9.99 -3.73 5.88
N LYS A 18 -9.87 -5.05 5.92
CA LYS A 18 -10.57 -5.95 6.84
C LYS A 18 -9.74 -6.31 8.07
N LEU A 19 -8.58 -5.68 8.25
CA LEU A 19 -7.77 -5.84 9.45
C LEU A 19 -8.56 -5.40 10.68
N THR A 20 -8.50 -6.18 11.75
CA THR A 20 -9.23 -5.91 13.00
C THR A 20 -8.58 -4.80 13.81
N SER A 21 -7.25 -4.67 13.72
CA SER A 21 -6.50 -3.59 14.36
C SER A 21 -5.98 -2.58 13.34
N LYS A 22 -5.82 -1.33 13.78
CA LYS A 22 -5.28 -0.26 12.95
C LYS A 22 -3.78 -0.48 12.71
N PRO A 23 -3.33 -0.54 11.45
CA PRO A 23 -1.91 -0.61 11.14
C PRO A 23 -1.12 0.59 11.64
N GLY A 24 0.15 0.37 11.97
CA GLY A 24 1.11 1.43 12.23
C GLY A 24 1.30 2.37 11.03
N HIS A 25 1.79 3.58 11.29
CA HIS A 25 2.00 4.59 10.25
C HIS A 25 2.92 4.07 9.13
N ASP A 26 4.06 3.48 9.48
CA ASP A 26 5.03 2.92 8.53
C ASP A 26 4.43 1.79 7.67
N ASP A 27 3.64 0.88 8.27
CA ASP A 27 2.98 -0.19 7.51
C ASP A 27 1.99 0.37 6.48
N LEU A 28 1.30 1.47 6.81
CA LEU A 28 0.42 2.16 5.85
C LEU A 28 1.22 2.84 4.72
N LEU A 29 2.40 3.37 5.02
CA LEU A 29 3.27 3.97 4.01
C LEU A 29 3.84 2.92 3.07
N ASP A 30 4.26 1.76 3.59
CA ASP A 30 4.73 0.62 2.79
C ASP A 30 3.62 0.10 1.86
N LEU A 31 2.41 -0.12 2.39
CA LEU A 31 1.27 -0.54 1.57
C LEU A 31 0.95 0.51 0.50
N TYR A 32 1.00 1.79 0.85
CA TYR A 32 0.79 2.87 -0.12
C TYR A 32 1.84 2.79 -1.23
N ALA A 33 3.12 2.77 -0.89
CA ALA A 33 4.23 2.71 -1.83
C ALA A 33 4.11 1.52 -2.80
N LEU A 34 3.93 0.32 -2.25
CA LEU A 34 3.74 -0.92 -3.02
C LEU A 34 2.52 -0.82 -3.94
N TYR A 35 1.38 -0.34 -3.42
CA TYR A 35 0.17 -0.16 -4.22
C TYR A 35 0.39 0.75 -5.42
N LYS A 36 1.11 1.88 -5.26
CA LYS A 36 1.40 2.83 -6.35
C LYS A 36 2.24 2.19 -7.45
N VAL A 37 3.26 1.40 -7.09
CA VAL A 37 4.05 0.64 -8.08
C VAL A 37 3.21 -0.47 -8.71
N SER A 38 2.39 -1.19 -7.94
CA SER A 38 1.53 -2.27 -8.42
C SER A 38 0.52 -1.85 -9.48
N ILE A 39 0.04 -0.60 -9.43
CA ILE A 39 -0.85 -0.04 -10.46
C ILE A 39 -0.08 0.54 -11.67
N GLY A 40 1.25 0.51 -11.64
CA GLY A 40 2.12 1.09 -12.65
C GLY A 40 2.11 2.62 -12.63
N GLU A 41 1.87 3.23 -11.46
CA GLU A 41 2.05 4.67 -11.33
C GLU A 41 3.54 5.01 -11.25
N ASP A 42 3.87 6.22 -11.67
CA ASP A 42 5.24 6.71 -11.70
C ASP A 42 5.43 7.79 -10.64
N ILE A 43 6.47 7.66 -9.82
CA ILE A 43 6.76 8.60 -8.73
C ILE A 43 7.05 10.01 -9.25
N ALA A 44 7.55 10.14 -10.49
CA ALA A 44 7.78 11.44 -11.13
C ALA A 44 6.46 12.12 -11.53
N LYS A 45 5.39 11.35 -11.73
CA LYS A 45 4.03 11.89 -11.97
C LYS A 45 3.32 12.26 -10.67
N ALA A 46 3.81 11.78 -9.54
CA ALA A 46 3.25 12.13 -8.25
C ALA A 46 3.56 13.60 -7.91
N PRO A 47 2.55 14.40 -7.47
CA PRO A 47 2.77 15.79 -7.12
C PRO A 47 3.83 15.88 -6.03
N ALA A 48 4.79 16.79 -6.22
CA ALA A 48 5.80 17.05 -5.21
C ALA A 48 5.11 17.56 -3.94
N PRO A 49 5.34 16.92 -2.77
CA PRO A 49 4.72 17.35 -1.54
C PRO A 49 5.22 18.76 -1.18
N GLY A 50 4.31 19.61 -0.72
CA GLY A 50 4.65 20.96 -0.28
C GLY A 50 5.64 20.96 0.88
N ILE A 51 6.27 22.11 1.12
CA ILE A 51 7.32 22.24 2.16
C ILE A 51 6.79 21.86 3.55
N LEU A 52 5.51 22.17 3.82
CA LEU A 52 4.81 21.87 5.08
C LEU A 52 4.07 20.51 5.08
N ASP A 53 4.08 19.77 3.97
CA ASP A 53 3.35 18.50 3.83
C ASP A 53 4.23 17.31 4.27
N ILE A 54 4.29 17.08 5.58
CA ILE A 54 5.09 16.00 6.18
C ILE A 54 4.55 14.62 5.74
N LYS A 55 3.22 14.46 5.63
CA LYS A 55 2.60 13.18 5.24
C LYS A 55 2.87 12.83 3.78
N GLY A 56 2.78 13.81 2.88
CA GLY A 56 3.09 13.69 1.47
C GLY A 56 4.57 13.39 1.25
N LYS A 57 5.46 14.02 2.03
CA LYS A 57 6.89 13.69 2.06
C LYS A 57 7.13 12.25 2.48
N ALA A 58 6.50 11.79 3.55
CA ALA A 58 6.63 10.40 4.03
C ALA A 58 6.14 9.38 2.98
N LYS A 59 4.98 9.62 2.36
CA LYS A 59 4.44 8.79 1.27
C LYS A 59 5.38 8.72 0.07
N LYS A 60 5.91 9.86 -0.36
CA LYS A 60 6.85 9.91 -1.49
C LYS A 60 8.17 9.23 -1.14
N ASN A 61 8.66 9.40 0.09
CA ASN A 61 9.87 8.75 0.56
C ASN A 61 9.72 7.23 0.63
N ALA A 62 8.61 6.73 1.19
CA ALA A 62 8.32 5.29 1.22
C ALA A 62 8.22 4.70 -0.20
N TRP A 63 7.58 5.42 -1.13
CA TRP A 63 7.54 5.00 -2.52
C TRP A 63 8.93 4.97 -3.16
N GLN A 64 9.74 6.02 -2.96
CA GLN A 64 11.10 6.06 -3.45
C GLN A 64 11.92 4.89 -2.90
N LYS A 65 11.78 4.59 -1.60
CA LYS A 65 12.46 3.46 -0.95
C LYS A 65 12.11 2.12 -1.61
N VAL A 66 10.84 1.87 -1.91
CA VAL A 66 10.42 0.64 -2.63
C VAL A 66 11.07 0.54 -4.01
N LEU A 67 11.22 1.66 -4.72
CA LEU A 67 11.91 1.70 -6.02
C LEU A 67 13.42 1.47 -5.87
N ASP A 68 14.06 2.08 -4.87
CA ASP A 68 15.47 1.89 -4.52
C ASP A 68 15.78 0.45 -4.08
N ASP A 69 14.83 -0.22 -3.41
CA ASP A 69 14.90 -1.65 -3.08
C ASP A 69 14.77 -2.57 -4.32
N GLY A 70 14.61 -1.99 -5.53
CA GLY A 70 14.56 -2.69 -6.81
C GLY A 70 13.16 -3.08 -7.27
N VAL A 71 12.11 -2.73 -6.51
CA VAL A 71 10.72 -3.05 -6.84
C VAL A 71 10.18 -2.00 -7.82
N THR A 72 10.54 -2.16 -9.09
CA THR A 72 10.17 -1.24 -10.17
C THR A 72 9.06 -1.79 -11.07
N THR A 73 8.81 -3.09 -11.03
CA THR A 73 7.78 -3.74 -11.84
C THR A 73 6.48 -3.91 -11.05
N PRO A 74 5.32 -3.76 -11.72
CA PRO A 74 4.03 -3.95 -11.09
C PRO A 74 3.85 -5.34 -10.47
N GLU A 75 4.35 -6.38 -11.14
CA GLU A 75 4.24 -7.77 -10.68
C GLU A 75 5.00 -7.99 -9.36
N GLN A 76 6.25 -7.52 -9.28
CA GLN A 76 7.06 -7.62 -8.06
C GLN A 76 6.41 -6.85 -6.91
N ALA A 77 5.90 -5.64 -7.19
CA ALA A 77 5.19 -4.85 -6.19
C ALA A 77 3.92 -5.54 -5.69
N GLN A 78 3.17 -6.19 -6.60
CA GLN A 78 1.97 -6.95 -6.22
C GLN A 78 2.31 -8.13 -5.31
N GLN A 79 3.37 -8.89 -5.60
CA GLN A 79 3.81 -9.99 -4.75
C GLN A 79 4.21 -9.49 -3.36
N ASN A 80 4.99 -8.42 -3.29
CA ASN A 80 5.40 -7.81 -2.02
C ASN A 80 4.20 -7.25 -1.26
N TYR A 81 3.23 -6.65 -1.94
CA TYR A 81 2.00 -6.15 -1.33
C TYR A 81 1.20 -7.30 -0.70
N VAL A 82 1.02 -8.41 -1.43
CA VAL A 82 0.32 -9.60 -0.91
C VAL A 82 1.03 -10.12 0.34
N ALA A 83 2.35 -10.30 0.29
CA ALA A 83 3.13 -10.77 1.42
C ALA A 83 3.03 -9.83 2.63
N LYS A 84 3.11 -8.51 2.41
CA LYS A 84 2.95 -7.50 3.47
C LYS A 84 1.56 -7.57 4.10
N VAL A 85 0.51 -7.69 3.30
CA VAL A 85 -0.86 -7.83 3.81
C VAL A 85 -1.00 -9.11 4.64
N GLU A 86 -0.44 -10.23 4.22
CA GLU A 86 -0.46 -11.48 4.99
C GLU A 86 0.27 -11.34 6.35
N GLU A 87 1.43 -10.69 6.38
CA GLU A 87 2.10 -10.35 7.64
C GLU A 87 1.20 -9.48 8.54
N MET A 88 0.54 -8.49 7.95
CA MET A 88 -0.36 -7.59 8.68
C MET A 88 -1.60 -8.32 9.22
N LYS A 89 -2.15 -9.30 8.50
CA LYS A 89 -3.24 -10.15 9.01
C LYS A 89 -2.80 -10.89 10.27
N ASN A 90 -1.58 -11.42 10.28
CA ASN A 90 -1.03 -12.11 11.45
C ASN A 90 -0.75 -11.15 12.61
N LYS A 91 -0.23 -9.95 12.31
CA LYS A 91 0.18 -8.96 13.32
C LYS A 91 -0.98 -8.17 13.92
N TYR A 92 -1.96 -7.78 13.10
CA TYR A 92 -3.08 -6.90 13.47
C TYR A 92 -4.41 -7.65 13.64
N GLY A 93 -4.44 -8.93 13.26
CA GLY A 93 -5.65 -9.73 13.14
C GLY A 93 -6.42 -9.41 11.86
N TYR A 94 -7.09 -10.42 11.33
CA TYR A 94 -7.88 -10.35 10.11
C TYR A 94 -9.22 -11.04 10.31
N ASP A 95 -10.27 -10.37 9.86
CA ASP A 95 -11.61 -10.92 9.90
C ASP A 95 -12.24 -10.80 8.52
N GLU A 96 -12.48 -11.93 7.86
CA GLU A 96 -13.04 -11.98 6.51
C GLU A 96 -14.47 -11.44 6.42
N ASN A 97 -15.20 -11.48 7.54
CA ASN A 97 -16.57 -11.00 7.66
C ASN A 97 -16.63 -9.52 8.04
N LYS A 98 -15.49 -8.92 8.43
CA LYS A 98 -15.41 -7.49 8.70
C LYS A 98 -15.76 -6.69 7.46
N ILE A 99 -16.75 -5.81 7.61
CA ILE A 99 -17.09 -4.82 6.59
C ILE A 99 -15.96 -3.79 6.61
N PRO A 100 -15.29 -3.52 5.48
CA PRO A 100 -14.19 -2.56 5.44
C PRO A 100 -14.72 -1.19 5.86
N GLU A 101 -14.37 -0.76 7.07
CA GLU A 101 -14.69 0.58 7.53
C GLU A 101 -13.98 1.58 6.60
N ALA A 102 -14.76 2.45 5.97
CA ALA A 102 -14.21 3.56 5.21
C ALA A 102 -13.47 4.46 6.20
N VAL A 103 -12.14 4.34 6.23
CA VAL A 103 -11.26 5.20 7.01
C VAL A 103 -11.46 6.66 6.58
N GLY A 104 -12.36 7.36 7.29
CA GLY A 104 -12.77 8.73 6.99
C GLY A 104 -14.07 9.22 7.62
N SER A 105 -14.69 8.50 8.56
CA SER A 105 -15.90 8.96 9.26
C SER A 105 -15.68 9.00 10.78
N THR A 106 -14.90 9.96 11.26
CA THR A 106 -15.04 10.57 12.60
C THR A 106 -14.12 11.77 12.74
#